data_AF-A0A183A944-F1
#
_entry.id   AF-A0A183A944-F1
#
_cell.length_a   1.000
_cell.length_b   1.000
_cell.length_c   1.000
_cell.angle_alpha   90.00
_cell.angle_beta   90.00
_cell.angle_gamma   90.00
#
_symmetry.space_group_name_H-M   'P 1'
#
loop_
_entity.id
_entity.type
_entity.pdbx_description
1 polymer ?
#
loop_
_entity_poly.entity_id
_entity_poly.type
_entity_poly.pdbx_seq_one_letter_code
_entity_poly.pdbx_strand_id
1 'polypeptide(L)'
;LLVFIPSKTPKVFIVHLFCCPVLQIHYYQPLWTLVGAGIYQTKDSGRPMSEVVPRNVNFISDRLVKLEPDLSRVHLSSGKQVNSVVVKLFIFIAGAQDALDHDPRVISNYSLPHLDKTFKAYQAFQGGYAMFTLPCDPIKCAGAPQKVMYLFEDYLRRHGLRDKADIHYFTSLSKMFTVDKYSDSLKEVCRQRNIHTHLQQHLVEYDLLHITPPMAVPEVLKYIRLFYFISWSSLCSYDGYTACPLVTSYSRGIMAEFDYSCQPLETLPLDQSKERYIHYFMKAVLMPPLYWDWFVHGYWSGPKVLRKILHLGFSK
;
A
#
# COMPACT_ATOMS: atom_id res chain seq x y z
N LEU A 1 -5.45 -5.52 -4.32
CA LEU A 1 -4.65 -6.47 -5.12
C LEU A 1 -5.57 -7.47 -5.86
N LEU A 2 -5.91 -7.26 -7.15
CA LEU A 2 -6.77 -8.19 -7.94
C LEU A 2 -6.01 -9.49 -8.25
N VAL A 3 -6.64 -10.65 -8.12
CA VAL A 3 -6.07 -11.94 -8.57
C VAL A 3 -7.16 -12.65 -9.34
N PHE A 4 -6.92 -12.85 -10.63
CA PHE A 4 -7.77 -13.66 -11.51
C PHE A 4 -7.08 -14.99 -11.72
N ILE A 5 -7.69 -16.08 -11.26
CA ILE A 5 -7.22 -17.43 -11.56
C ILE A 5 -8.09 -17.95 -12.72
N PRO A 6 -7.53 -18.20 -13.91
CA PRO A 6 -8.27 -18.86 -14.97
C PRO A 6 -8.45 -20.33 -14.57
N SER A 7 -9.68 -20.75 -14.28
CA SER A 7 -9.97 -22.19 -14.15
C SER A 7 -10.45 -22.76 -15.48
N LYS A 8 -10.01 -23.98 -15.77
CA LYS A 8 -10.54 -24.83 -16.85
C LYS A 8 -11.90 -25.45 -16.50
N THR A 9 -12.57 -24.97 -15.45
CA THR A 9 -13.88 -25.47 -15.03
C THR A 9 -14.96 -24.45 -15.37
N PRO A 10 -16.11 -24.88 -15.92
CA PRO A 10 -17.18 -23.95 -16.23
C PRO A 10 -17.78 -23.46 -14.90
N LYS A 11 -17.81 -22.14 -14.72
CA LYS A 11 -18.51 -21.39 -13.65
C LYS A 11 -17.78 -21.22 -12.29
N VAL A 12 -16.52 -20.75 -12.28
CA VAL A 12 -16.02 -20.05 -11.09
C VAL A 12 -16.59 -18.62 -11.11
N PHE A 13 -17.51 -18.32 -10.19
CA PHE A 13 -18.06 -16.98 -10.01
C PHE A 13 -17.10 -16.17 -9.15
N ILE A 14 -16.27 -15.34 -9.78
CA ILE A 14 -15.48 -14.35 -9.03
C ILE A 14 -16.43 -13.19 -8.68
N VAL A 15 -17.04 -13.28 -7.50
CA VAL A 15 -17.87 -12.20 -6.98
C VAL A 15 -16.97 -11.19 -6.29
N HIS A 16 -16.85 -10.01 -6.92
CA HIS A 16 -16.18 -8.87 -6.30
C HIS A 16 -17.09 -8.26 -5.24
N LEU A 17 -16.89 -8.66 -3.99
CA LEU A 17 -17.69 -8.23 -2.86
C LEU A 17 -17.06 -7.02 -2.19
N PHE A 18 -17.77 -5.88 -2.21
CA PHE A 18 -17.36 -4.71 -1.46
C PHE A 18 -17.96 -4.76 -0.05
N CYS A 19 -17.15 -4.46 0.97
CA CYS A 19 -17.62 -4.20 2.33
C CYS A 19 -18.02 -2.73 2.54
N CYS A 20 -17.88 -1.88 1.51
CA CYS A 20 -18.22 -0.45 1.46
C CYS A 20 -19.17 -0.21 0.27
N PRO A 21 -19.76 0.99 0.07
CA PRO A 21 -20.55 1.24 -1.14
C PRO A 21 -19.72 0.89 -2.38
N VAL A 22 -20.39 0.33 -3.38
CA VAL A 22 -19.71 -0.23 -4.56
C VAL A 22 -18.93 0.87 -5.25
N LEU A 23 -17.61 0.71 -5.29
CA LEU A 23 -16.75 1.66 -5.98
C LEU A 23 -16.90 1.44 -7.48
N GLN A 24 -17.44 2.45 -8.18
CA GLN A 24 -17.47 2.45 -9.66
C GLN A 24 -16.07 2.58 -10.26
N ILE A 25 -15.11 3.09 -9.49
CA ILE A 25 -13.71 3.30 -9.88
C ILE A 25 -12.80 2.40 -9.06
N HIS A 26 -11.93 1.66 -9.75
CA HIS A 26 -10.84 0.90 -9.16
C HIS A 26 -9.60 1.79 -9.02
N TYR A 27 -8.97 1.81 -7.84
CA TYR A 27 -7.80 2.65 -7.60
C TYR A 27 -6.51 1.83 -7.41
N TYR A 28 -5.45 2.22 -8.13
CA TYR A 28 -4.07 1.82 -7.88
C TYR A 28 -3.49 2.61 -6.70
N GLN A 29 -3.87 2.20 -5.48
CA GLN A 29 -3.51 2.88 -4.22
C GLN A 29 -2.01 3.09 -3.99
N PRO A 30 -1.06 2.24 -4.48
CA PRO A 30 0.37 2.55 -4.39
C PRO A 30 0.79 3.86 -5.07
N LEU A 31 -0.04 4.43 -5.95
CA LEU A 31 0.18 5.74 -6.54
C LEU A 31 -0.12 6.90 -5.58
N TRP A 32 -0.96 6.69 -4.56
CA TRP A 32 -1.42 7.74 -3.64
C TRP A 32 -0.29 8.40 -2.84
N THR A 33 0.81 7.70 -2.58
CA THR A 33 2.02 8.32 -2.02
C THR A 33 2.56 9.43 -2.94
N LEU A 34 2.55 9.22 -4.25
CA LEU A 34 3.02 10.21 -5.23
C LEU A 34 1.95 11.28 -5.53
N VAL A 35 0.67 10.93 -5.44
CA VAL A 35 -0.43 11.92 -5.54
C VAL A 35 -0.34 12.92 -4.40
N GLY A 36 -0.19 12.45 -3.16
CA GLY A 36 -0.05 13.35 -2.01
C GLY A 36 1.24 14.18 -2.01
N ALA A 37 2.22 13.83 -2.85
CA ALA A 37 3.42 14.62 -3.11
C ALA A 37 3.32 15.47 -4.40
N GLY A 38 2.14 15.57 -5.03
CA GLY A 38 1.92 16.40 -6.21
C GLY A 38 2.59 15.91 -7.50
N ILE A 39 3.11 14.69 -7.54
CA ILE A 39 3.76 14.10 -8.73
C ILE A 39 2.70 13.55 -9.71
N TYR A 40 1.58 13.05 -9.17
CA TYR A 40 0.43 12.57 -9.92
C TYR A 40 -0.85 13.23 -9.41
N GLN A 41 -1.93 13.14 -10.19
CA GLN A 41 -3.27 13.53 -9.76
C GLN A 41 -4.06 12.31 -9.28
N THR A 42 -5.04 12.52 -8.41
CA THR A 42 -5.93 11.44 -7.92
C THR A 42 -6.57 10.66 -9.07
N LYS A 43 -6.96 11.34 -10.16
CA LYS A 43 -7.54 10.72 -11.36
C LYS A 43 -6.60 9.71 -12.04
N ASP A 44 -5.29 9.92 -11.99
CA ASP A 44 -4.30 9.04 -12.63
C ASP A 44 -4.20 7.68 -11.90
N SER A 45 -4.70 7.64 -10.66
CA SER A 45 -4.74 6.42 -9.86
C SER A 45 -6.01 5.59 -10.08
N GLY A 46 -7.02 6.10 -10.80
CA GLY A 46 -8.33 5.47 -10.94
C GLY A 46 -8.63 5.01 -12.37
N ARG A 47 -9.27 3.83 -12.51
CA ARG A 47 -9.92 3.41 -13.76
C ARG A 47 -11.33 2.88 -13.48
N PRO A 48 -12.30 3.05 -14.40
CA PRO A 48 -13.62 2.43 -14.26
C PRO A 48 -13.52 0.92 -14.00
N MET A 49 -14.37 0.40 -13.09
CA MET A 49 -14.43 -1.04 -12.80
C MET A 49 -14.66 -1.88 -14.06
N SER A 50 -15.42 -1.36 -15.02
CA SER A 50 -15.70 -2.01 -16.31
C SER A 50 -14.47 -2.25 -17.19
N GLU A 51 -13.40 -1.48 -17.02
CA GLU A 51 -12.15 -1.65 -17.79
C GLU A 51 -11.22 -2.70 -17.16
N VAL A 52 -11.31 -2.89 -15.84
CA VAL A 52 -10.37 -3.72 -15.07
C VAL A 52 -10.91 -5.11 -14.79
N VAL A 53 -12.24 -5.28 -14.84
CA VAL A 53 -12.87 -6.58 -14.70
C VAL A 53 -12.71 -7.35 -16.01
N PRO A 54 -12.14 -8.57 -16.00
CA PRO A 54 -12.04 -9.41 -17.18
C PRO A 54 -13.42 -9.70 -17.78
N ARG A 55 -13.49 -9.74 -19.12
CA ARG A 55 -14.74 -9.92 -19.87
C ARG A 55 -15.49 -11.22 -19.55
N ASN A 56 -14.79 -12.23 -19.06
CA ASN A 56 -15.34 -13.53 -18.69
C ASN A 56 -15.77 -13.61 -17.21
N VAL A 57 -15.77 -12.50 -16.47
CA VAL A 57 -16.16 -12.43 -15.06
C VAL A 57 -17.48 -11.68 -14.92
N ASN A 58 -18.44 -12.30 -14.22
CA ASN A 58 -19.69 -11.63 -13.85
C ASN A 58 -19.43 -10.68 -12.68
N PHE A 59 -19.43 -9.37 -12.95
CA PHE A 59 -19.32 -8.35 -11.92
C PHE A 59 -20.67 -8.12 -11.22
N ILE A 60 -20.68 -8.25 -9.89
CA ILE A 60 -21.85 -7.96 -9.07
C ILE A 60 -21.57 -6.71 -8.25
N SER A 61 -22.24 -5.62 -8.61
CA SER A 61 -22.20 -4.36 -7.89
C SER A 61 -23.15 -4.42 -6.70
N ASP A 62 -22.73 -5.07 -5.61
CA ASP A 62 -23.52 -5.17 -4.38
C ASP A 62 -22.60 -5.25 -3.13
N ARG A 63 -23.15 -4.95 -1.96
CA ARG A 63 -22.45 -5.00 -0.68
C ARG A 63 -22.60 -6.37 -0.03
N LEU A 64 -21.49 -6.93 0.46
CA LEU A 64 -21.51 -8.15 1.26
C LEU A 64 -22.09 -7.87 2.65
N VAL A 65 -23.08 -8.67 3.07
CA VAL A 65 -23.71 -8.57 4.38
C VAL A 65 -23.40 -9.78 5.26
N LYS A 66 -23.32 -10.97 4.68
CA LYS A 66 -23.02 -12.21 5.41
C LYS A 66 -22.25 -13.19 4.53
N LEU A 67 -21.29 -13.89 5.10
CA LEU A 67 -20.57 -15.00 4.48
C LEU A 67 -20.83 -16.26 5.31
N GLU A 68 -21.17 -17.34 4.62
CA GLU A 68 -21.40 -18.68 5.18
C GLU A 68 -20.42 -19.65 4.50
N PRO A 69 -19.17 -19.76 5.03
CA PRO A 69 -18.11 -20.54 4.40
C PRO A 69 -18.48 -22.02 4.24
N ASP A 70 -19.12 -22.60 5.26
CA ASP A 70 -19.53 -24.01 5.29
C ASP A 70 -20.54 -24.36 4.18
N LEU A 71 -21.32 -23.36 3.75
CA LEU A 71 -22.29 -23.48 2.66
C LEU A 71 -21.75 -22.91 1.33
N SER A 72 -20.50 -22.45 1.32
CA SER A 72 -19.88 -21.73 0.20
C SER A 72 -20.77 -20.60 -0.33
N ARG A 73 -21.44 -19.86 0.57
CA ARG A 73 -22.50 -18.90 0.23
C ARG A 73 -22.22 -17.51 0.76
N VAL A 74 -22.60 -16.49 0.00
CA VAL A 74 -22.63 -15.09 0.43
C VAL A 74 -24.02 -14.49 0.28
N HIS A 75 -24.35 -13.60 1.21
CA HIS A 75 -25.58 -12.81 1.20
C HIS A 75 -25.24 -11.36 0.95
N LEU A 76 -25.98 -10.78 0.01
CA LEU A 76 -25.79 -9.41 -0.44
C LEU A 76 -26.85 -8.49 0.13
N SER A 77 -26.58 -7.19 0.10
CA SER A 77 -27.51 -6.19 0.62
C SER A 77 -28.82 -6.11 -0.17
N SER A 78 -28.83 -6.52 -1.45
CA SER A 78 -30.06 -6.65 -2.23
C SER A 78 -30.93 -7.86 -1.85
N GLY A 79 -30.48 -8.71 -0.91
CA GLY A 79 -31.10 -10.01 -0.61
C GLY A 79 -30.69 -11.14 -1.56
N LYS A 80 -29.87 -10.86 -2.59
CA LYS A 80 -29.36 -11.89 -3.51
C LYS A 80 -28.36 -12.79 -2.78
N GLN A 81 -28.41 -14.09 -3.09
CA GLN A 81 -27.45 -15.10 -2.62
C GLN A 81 -26.55 -15.55 -3.77
N VAL A 82 -25.27 -15.76 -3.49
CA VAL A 82 -24.31 -16.30 -4.48
C VAL A 82 -23.50 -17.43 -3.86
N ASN A 83 -23.30 -18.50 -4.62
CA ASN A 83 -22.53 -19.68 -4.22
C ASN A 83 -21.14 -19.69 -4.87
N SER A 84 -20.20 -20.46 -4.30
CA SER A 84 -18.84 -20.70 -4.84
C SER A 84 -18.02 -19.43 -5.02
N VAL A 85 -17.77 -18.74 -3.90
CA VAL A 85 -17.21 -17.38 -3.90
C VAL A 85 -15.75 -17.37 -3.47
N VAL A 86 -14.91 -16.66 -4.25
CA VAL A 86 -13.58 -16.22 -3.80
C VAL A 86 -13.74 -14.82 -3.20
N VAL A 87 -13.60 -14.70 -1.89
CA VAL A 87 -13.74 -13.42 -1.19
C VAL A 87 -12.38 -12.75 -1.09
N LYS A 88 -12.31 -11.49 -1.53
CA LYS A 88 -11.15 -10.63 -1.33
C LYS A 88 -11.56 -9.39 -0.56
N LEU A 89 -10.72 -9.02 0.39
CA LEU A 89 -11.08 -8.11 1.46
C LEU A 89 -10.23 -6.85 1.41
N PHE A 90 -10.83 -5.76 1.84
CA PHE A 90 -10.19 -4.46 1.99
C PHE A 90 -10.22 -4.06 3.46
N ILE A 91 -9.16 -3.39 3.88
CA ILE A 91 -9.01 -2.86 5.24
C ILE A 91 -9.46 -1.40 5.22
N PHE A 92 -10.22 -0.99 6.24
CA PHE A 92 -10.77 0.36 6.35
C PHE A 92 -9.99 1.24 7.32
N ILE A 93 -10.08 2.54 7.10
CA ILE A 93 -9.58 3.59 8.00
C ILE A 93 -10.55 3.71 9.17
N ALA A 94 -10.06 3.57 10.40
CA ALA A 94 -10.81 3.88 11.60
C ALA A 94 -10.27 5.14 12.28
N GLY A 95 -11.15 6.03 12.75
CA GLY A 95 -10.79 7.19 13.58
C GLY A 95 -10.23 8.41 12.83
N ALA A 96 -10.06 9.51 13.56
CA ALA A 96 -9.53 10.81 13.12
C ALA A 96 -10.26 11.51 11.96
N GLN A 97 -11.47 11.06 11.63
CA GLN A 97 -12.27 11.57 10.52
C GLN A 97 -12.58 13.07 10.69
N ASP A 98 -13.02 13.48 11.87
CA ASP A 98 -13.31 14.89 12.17
C ASP A 98 -12.10 15.82 11.94
N ALA A 99 -10.90 15.44 12.41
CA ALA A 99 -9.69 16.21 12.18
C ALA A 99 -9.27 16.21 10.69
N LEU A 100 -9.43 15.09 9.99
CA LEU A 100 -9.18 15.00 8.55
C LEU A 100 -10.16 15.85 7.73
N ASP A 101 -11.39 15.99 8.18
CA ASP A 101 -12.42 16.79 7.51
C ASP A 101 -12.22 18.29 7.78
N HIS A 102 -11.84 18.68 8.99
CA HIS A 102 -11.91 20.08 9.45
C HIS A 102 -10.55 20.79 9.65
N ASP A 103 -9.47 20.10 10.03
CA ASP A 103 -8.17 20.75 10.28
C ASP A 103 -7.25 20.65 9.05
N PRO A 104 -6.93 21.75 8.33
CA PRO A 104 -6.11 21.72 7.12
C PRO A 104 -4.69 21.13 7.30
N ARG A 105 -4.18 21.06 8.53
CA ARG A 105 -2.84 20.54 8.88
C ARG A 105 -2.80 19.03 9.03
N VAL A 106 -3.96 18.39 9.22
CA VAL A 106 -4.08 16.94 9.42
C VAL A 106 -4.36 16.26 8.08
N ILE A 107 -3.46 15.38 7.63
CA ILE A 107 -3.47 14.79 6.28
C ILE A 107 -3.31 13.27 6.31
N SER A 108 -3.82 12.57 5.29
CA SER A 108 -3.61 11.13 5.15
C SER A 108 -3.71 10.67 3.70
N ASN A 109 -2.65 10.01 3.21
CA ASN A 109 -2.64 9.40 1.86
C ASN A 109 -3.36 8.04 1.83
N TYR A 110 -3.95 7.62 2.94
CA TYR A 110 -4.73 6.38 3.00
C TYR A 110 -6.20 6.59 2.69
N SER A 111 -6.66 7.85 2.66
CA SER A 111 -8.06 8.24 2.53
C SER A 111 -8.29 8.99 1.23
N LEU A 112 -9.09 8.41 0.33
CA LEU A 112 -9.37 8.98 -0.98
C LEU A 112 -9.97 10.40 -0.90
N PRO A 113 -10.99 10.70 -0.06
CA PRO A 113 -11.55 12.05 0.05
C PRO A 113 -10.54 13.12 0.47
N HIS A 114 -9.49 12.72 1.19
CA HIS A 114 -8.48 13.63 1.74
C HIS A 114 -7.15 13.57 0.98
N LEU A 115 -7.05 12.78 -0.10
CA LEU A 115 -5.78 12.54 -0.76
C LEU A 115 -5.18 13.82 -1.34
N ASP A 116 -6.01 14.65 -1.96
CA ASP A 116 -5.60 15.94 -2.54
C ASP A 116 -5.27 16.98 -1.45
N LYS A 117 -5.68 16.76 -0.20
CA LYS A 117 -5.37 17.63 0.94
C LYS A 117 -3.89 17.58 1.29
N THR A 118 -3.24 16.41 1.14
CA THR A 118 -1.83 16.23 1.50
C THR A 118 -0.92 17.22 0.80
N PHE A 119 -1.04 17.36 -0.53
CA PHE A 119 -0.16 18.25 -1.27
C PHE A 119 -0.46 19.73 -1.00
N LYS A 120 -1.73 20.07 -0.78
CA LYS A 120 -2.12 21.43 -0.35
C LYS A 120 -1.49 21.79 0.99
N ALA A 121 -1.44 20.85 1.94
CA ALA A 121 -0.77 21.06 3.22
C ALA A 121 0.75 21.25 3.06
N TYR A 122 1.40 20.54 2.12
CA TYR A 122 2.82 20.78 1.82
C TYR A 122 3.06 22.20 1.33
N GLN A 123 2.19 22.68 0.43
CA GLN A 123 2.27 24.02 -0.15
C GLN A 123 1.98 25.12 0.87
N ALA A 124 1.08 24.86 1.82
CA ALA A 124 0.71 25.81 2.86
C ALA A 124 1.72 25.87 4.02
N PHE A 125 2.57 24.86 4.19
CA PHE A 125 3.51 24.76 5.31
C PHE A 125 4.52 25.93 5.33
N GLN A 126 4.53 26.70 6.42
CA GLN A 126 5.41 27.87 6.60
C GLN A 126 6.61 27.61 7.52
N GLY A 127 6.58 26.51 8.28
CA GLY A 127 7.58 26.17 9.29
C GLY A 127 6.93 25.51 10.52
N GLY A 128 7.75 24.96 11.40
CA GLY A 128 7.31 24.31 12.64
C GLY A 128 7.47 22.78 12.62
N TYR A 129 6.69 22.10 13.46
CA TYR A 129 6.73 20.66 13.68
C TYR A 129 5.91 19.89 12.63
N ALA A 130 6.59 19.07 11.83
CA ALA A 130 5.97 18.15 10.88
C ALA A 130 6.07 16.71 11.38
N MET A 131 4.94 16.12 11.77
CA MET A 131 4.85 14.80 12.35
C MET A 131 4.24 13.79 11.38
N PHE A 132 4.84 12.61 11.32
CA PHE A 132 4.41 11.48 10.49
C PHE A 132 4.28 10.24 11.36
N THR A 133 3.19 9.49 11.23
CA THR A 133 2.86 8.41 12.18
C THR A 133 2.70 7.05 11.51
N LEU A 134 3.09 5.98 12.21
CA LEU A 134 2.76 4.59 11.90
C LEU A 134 2.16 3.93 13.17
N PRO A 135 0.86 3.57 13.18
CA PRO A 135 0.18 2.99 14.34
C PRO A 135 0.65 1.57 14.65
N CYS A 136 0.23 1.01 15.79
CA CYS A 136 0.52 -0.37 16.17
C CYS A 136 -0.33 -1.40 15.42
N ASP A 137 -1.51 -1.00 14.93
CA ASP A 137 -2.42 -1.90 14.23
C ASP A 137 -1.87 -2.39 12.88
N PRO A 138 -2.28 -3.58 12.42
CA PRO A 138 -1.94 -4.08 11.10
C PRO A 138 -2.31 -3.07 10.00
N ILE A 139 -1.31 -2.62 9.23
CA ILE A 139 -1.48 -1.61 8.19
C ILE A 139 -1.20 -2.17 6.80
N LYS A 140 -1.91 -1.68 5.78
CA LYS A 140 -1.50 -1.89 4.39
C LYS A 140 -0.29 -0.99 4.07
N CYS A 141 0.75 -1.57 3.49
CA CYS A 141 2.00 -0.89 3.10
C CYS A 141 2.63 -0.09 4.25
N ALA A 142 3.21 -0.76 5.26
CA ALA A 142 3.85 -0.13 6.42
C ALA A 142 4.97 0.87 6.09
N GLY A 143 5.53 0.82 4.87
CA GLY A 143 6.49 1.82 4.41
C GLY A 143 5.86 3.11 3.89
N ALA A 144 4.56 3.18 3.59
CA ALA A 144 3.98 4.41 3.03
C ALA A 144 4.05 5.64 3.95
N PRO A 145 3.90 5.55 5.29
CA PRO A 145 3.95 6.73 6.15
C PRO A 145 5.31 7.43 6.10
N GLN A 146 6.39 6.66 6.17
CA GLN A 146 7.74 7.18 6.00
C GLN A 146 8.03 7.68 4.57
N LYS A 147 7.41 7.11 3.52
CA LYS A 147 7.55 7.66 2.15
C LYS A 147 6.98 9.08 2.03
N VAL A 148 5.83 9.32 2.66
CA VAL A 148 5.21 10.66 2.68
C VAL A 148 6.13 11.64 3.41
N MET A 149 6.72 11.23 4.54
CA MET A 149 7.74 12.02 5.22
C MET A 149 8.95 12.35 4.34
N TYR A 150 9.55 11.35 3.68
CA TYR A 150 10.74 11.60 2.84
C TYR A 150 10.44 12.51 1.65
N LEU A 151 9.25 12.40 1.07
CA LEU A 151 8.79 13.27 -0.02
C LEU A 151 8.50 14.69 0.49
N PHE A 152 7.91 14.84 1.67
CA PHE A 152 7.75 16.16 2.30
C PHE A 152 9.12 16.81 2.56
N GLU A 153 10.07 16.08 3.13
CA GLU A 153 11.42 16.58 3.40
C GLU A 153 12.14 17.03 2.11
N ASP A 154 12.09 16.22 1.04
CA ASP A 154 12.70 16.58 -0.24
C ASP A 154 11.96 17.76 -0.91
N TYR A 155 10.64 17.87 -0.73
CA TYR A 155 9.87 19.03 -1.17
C TYR A 155 10.38 20.31 -0.48
N LEU A 156 10.52 20.29 0.85
CA LEU A 156 11.00 21.46 1.59
C LEU A 156 12.42 21.86 1.18
N ARG A 157 13.33 20.90 1.00
CA ARG A 157 14.70 21.18 0.51
C ARG A 157 14.68 21.86 -0.86
N ARG A 158 13.86 21.38 -1.80
CA ARG A 158 13.73 21.95 -3.14
C ARG A 158 13.16 23.37 -3.16
N HIS A 159 12.40 23.74 -2.14
CA HIS A 159 11.77 25.06 -2.02
C HIS A 159 12.48 25.99 -1.02
N GLY A 160 13.64 25.59 -0.49
CA GLY A 160 14.39 26.41 0.48
C GLY A 160 13.67 26.58 1.83
N LEU A 161 12.79 25.65 2.21
CA LEU A 161 11.99 25.69 3.43
C LEU A 161 12.47 24.68 4.49
N ARG A 162 13.47 23.84 4.19
CA ARG A 162 13.90 22.75 5.08
C ARG A 162 14.34 23.25 6.46
N ASP A 163 15.04 24.38 6.52
CA ASP A 163 15.55 24.95 7.78
C ASP A 163 14.45 25.47 8.70
N LYS A 164 13.23 25.66 8.16
CA LYS A 164 12.06 26.07 8.92
C LYS A 164 11.29 24.90 9.53
N ALA A 165 11.68 23.66 9.23
CA ALA A 165 10.92 22.48 9.61
C ALA A 165 11.68 21.62 10.63
N ASP A 166 10.99 21.23 11.69
CA ASP A 166 11.41 20.14 12.56
C ASP A 166 10.59 18.88 12.20
N ILE A 167 11.25 17.84 11.69
CA ILE A 167 10.57 16.68 11.08
C ILE A 167 10.69 15.47 11.99
N HIS A 168 9.55 14.92 12.40
CA HIS A 168 9.46 13.81 13.32
C HIS A 168 8.69 12.63 12.73
N TYR A 169 9.27 11.43 12.86
CA TYR A 169 8.62 10.16 12.54
C TYR A 169 8.33 9.37 13.82
N PHE A 170 7.06 9.12 14.09
CA PHE A 170 6.60 8.30 15.19
C PHE A 170 6.18 6.95 14.66
N THR A 171 6.80 5.89 15.16
CA THR A 171 6.42 4.53 14.79
C THR A 171 6.24 3.68 16.02
N SER A 172 5.18 2.86 16.01
CA SER A 172 4.96 1.80 16.97
C SER A 172 6.01 0.68 16.92
N LEU A 173 6.79 0.61 15.83
CA LEU A 173 7.80 -0.42 15.63
C LEU A 173 9.07 -0.12 16.43
N SER A 174 9.80 -1.17 16.80
CA SER A 174 11.13 -1.07 17.43
C SER A 174 12.26 -0.79 16.43
N LYS A 175 11.94 -0.67 15.14
CA LYS A 175 12.89 -0.45 14.04
C LYS A 175 12.23 0.42 12.95
N MET A 176 13.04 1.03 12.08
CA MET A 176 12.55 1.85 10.96
C MET A 176 11.87 1.02 9.86
N PHE A 177 12.23 -0.25 9.76
CA PHE A 177 11.65 -1.23 8.85
C PHE A 177 11.82 -2.64 9.41
N THR A 178 10.98 -3.59 8.99
CA THR A 178 10.98 -4.96 9.54
C THR A 178 12.24 -5.75 9.21
N VAL A 179 12.86 -5.46 8.06
CA VAL A 179 14.09 -6.12 7.59
C VAL A 179 15.29 -5.22 7.90
N ASP A 180 16.28 -5.78 8.60
CA ASP A 180 17.41 -5.01 9.15
C ASP A 180 18.21 -4.27 8.08
N LYS A 181 18.54 -4.93 6.96
CA LYS A 181 19.25 -4.32 5.83
C LYS A 181 18.63 -2.98 5.38
N TYR A 182 17.30 -2.95 5.24
CA TYR A 182 16.59 -1.74 4.81
C TYR A 182 16.37 -0.78 5.98
N SER A 183 16.12 -1.29 7.19
CA SER A 183 16.01 -0.47 8.40
C SER A 183 17.26 0.37 8.63
N ASP A 184 18.44 -0.21 8.51
CA ASP A 184 19.72 0.50 8.71
C ASP A 184 19.95 1.55 7.64
N SER A 185 19.60 1.24 6.39
CA SER A 185 19.67 2.21 5.30
C SER A 185 18.73 3.40 5.54
N LEU A 186 17.51 3.16 6.04
CA LEU A 186 16.54 4.22 6.34
C LEU A 186 16.94 5.05 7.55
N LYS A 187 17.55 4.46 8.59
CA LYS A 187 18.13 5.20 9.72
C LYS A 187 19.18 6.18 9.22
N GLU A 188 20.05 5.74 8.32
CA GLU A 188 21.09 6.60 7.75
C GLU A 188 20.48 7.74 6.90
N VAL A 189 19.43 7.47 6.12
CA VAL A 189 18.68 8.51 5.40
C VAL A 189 18.10 9.54 6.36
N CYS A 190 17.45 9.11 7.44
CA CYS A 190 16.91 10.02 8.45
C CYS A 190 18.01 10.85 9.12
N ARG A 191 19.13 10.23 9.49
CA ARG A 191 20.28 10.89 10.11
C ARG A 191 20.87 11.98 9.20
N GLN A 192 21.09 11.67 7.93
CA GLN A 192 21.64 12.62 6.94
C GLN A 192 20.72 13.81 6.70
N ARG A 193 19.41 13.63 6.87
CA ARG A 193 18.37 14.63 6.58
C ARG A 193 17.83 15.31 7.83
N ASN A 194 18.47 15.11 8.99
CA ASN A 194 18.04 15.62 10.29
C ASN A 194 16.55 15.35 10.57
N ILE A 195 16.11 14.12 10.37
CA ILE A 195 14.75 13.66 10.69
C ILE A 195 14.80 12.91 12.02
N HIS A 196 13.99 13.34 12.99
CA HIS A 196 13.89 12.71 14.30
C HIS A 196 13.02 11.46 14.24
N THR A 197 13.56 10.31 14.66
CA THR A 197 12.83 9.04 14.65
C THR A 197 12.52 8.58 16.07
N HIS A 198 11.24 8.40 16.37
CA HIS A 198 10.71 8.03 17.68
C HIS A 198 10.11 6.63 17.60
N LEU A 199 10.86 5.65 18.10
CA LEU A 199 10.48 4.24 18.08
C LEU A 199 9.68 3.91 19.34
N GLN A 200 8.57 3.19 19.19
CA GLN A 200 7.68 2.79 20.28
C GLN A 200 7.11 3.96 21.11
N GLN A 201 6.87 5.11 20.48
CA GLN A 201 6.38 6.32 21.17
C GLN A 201 5.05 6.84 20.59
N HIS A 202 4.39 7.69 21.38
CA HIS A 202 3.12 8.35 21.07
C HIS A 202 3.31 9.87 20.88
N LEU A 203 2.30 10.52 20.29
CA LEU A 203 2.34 11.87 19.73
C LEU A 203 2.56 13.02 20.75
N VAL A 204 3.12 14.14 20.24
CA VAL A 204 3.25 15.47 20.87
C VAL A 204 2.56 16.56 20.02
N GLU A 205 2.71 17.85 20.33
CA GLU A 205 2.15 19.00 19.58
C GLU A 205 2.69 19.11 18.13
N TYR A 206 1.90 19.68 17.20
CA TYR A 206 2.20 19.67 15.75
C TYR A 206 1.72 20.90 14.95
N ASP A 207 2.45 21.23 13.88
CA ASP A 207 2.09 22.22 12.85
C ASP A 207 1.65 21.57 11.53
N LEU A 208 2.12 20.35 11.26
CA LEU A 208 1.62 19.44 10.23
C LEU A 208 1.60 18.03 10.79
N LEU A 209 0.50 17.31 10.58
CA LEU A 209 0.36 15.93 11.03
C LEU A 209 -0.13 15.03 9.88
N HIS A 210 0.76 14.16 9.42
CA HIS A 210 0.36 13.01 8.61
C HIS A 210 -0.05 11.86 9.53
N ILE A 211 -1.34 11.51 9.45
CA ILE A 211 -1.87 10.37 10.15
C ILE A 211 -1.94 9.14 9.26
N THR A 212 -1.42 8.04 9.79
CA THR A 212 -1.71 6.71 9.27
C THR A 212 -2.80 6.12 10.16
N PRO A 213 -4.06 6.10 9.68
CA PRO A 213 -5.17 5.68 10.51
C PRO A 213 -5.03 4.19 10.87
N PRO A 214 -5.45 3.80 12.08
CA PRO A 214 -5.58 2.40 12.42
C PRO A 214 -6.53 1.72 11.45
N MET A 215 -6.26 0.43 11.26
CA MET A 215 -6.80 -0.33 10.15
C MET A 215 -7.48 -1.58 10.67
N ALA A 216 -8.76 -1.73 10.33
CA ALA A 216 -9.58 -2.81 10.88
C ALA A 216 -10.04 -3.80 9.82
N VAL A 217 -10.16 -5.06 10.22
CA VAL A 217 -10.86 -6.10 9.46
C VAL A 217 -12.34 -5.70 9.37
N PRO A 218 -12.98 -5.75 8.19
CA PRO A 218 -14.41 -5.48 8.03
C PRO A 218 -15.29 -6.24 9.03
N GLU A 219 -16.32 -5.59 9.58
CA GLU A 219 -17.22 -6.17 10.60
C GLU A 219 -17.78 -7.55 10.21
N VAL A 220 -18.15 -7.71 8.93
CA VAL A 220 -18.71 -8.96 8.39
C VAL A 220 -17.81 -10.19 8.59
N LEU A 221 -16.53 -9.98 8.90
CA LEU A 221 -15.54 -11.04 9.05
C LEU A 221 -15.05 -11.24 10.48
N LYS A 222 -15.31 -10.31 11.40
CA LYS A 222 -14.77 -10.38 12.77
C LYS A 222 -15.16 -11.68 13.48
N TYR A 223 -16.24 -12.32 13.03
CA TYR A 223 -16.82 -13.52 13.63
C TYR A 223 -16.71 -14.76 12.73
N ILE A 224 -16.01 -14.68 11.59
CA ILE A 224 -15.90 -15.81 10.66
C ILE A 224 -14.64 -16.62 10.97
N ARG A 225 -14.83 -17.88 11.38
CA ARG A 225 -13.77 -18.89 11.37
C ARG A 225 -13.47 -19.27 9.91
N LEU A 226 -12.54 -18.55 9.27
CA LEU A 226 -11.98 -18.92 7.98
C LEU A 226 -11.08 -20.17 8.16
N PHE A 227 -11.68 -21.34 8.34
CA PHE A 227 -10.95 -22.60 8.20
C PHE A 227 -10.72 -22.86 6.71
N TYR A 228 -9.44 -22.88 6.32
CA TYR A 228 -9.01 -23.34 5.02
C TYR A 228 -9.42 -24.80 4.81
N PHE A 229 -10.36 -25.07 3.91
CA PHE A 229 -10.54 -26.39 3.31
C PHE A 229 -10.29 -26.29 1.82
N ILE A 230 -9.01 -26.41 1.46
CA ILE A 230 -8.61 -26.90 0.14
C ILE A 230 -7.61 -28.01 0.45
N SER A 231 -8.11 -29.25 0.55
CA SER A 231 -7.27 -30.46 0.51
C SER A 231 -6.73 -30.63 -0.91
N TRP A 232 -5.89 -29.71 -1.34
CA TRP A 232 -5.02 -29.93 -2.48
C TRP A 232 -3.67 -30.28 -1.86
N SER A 233 -3.12 -31.42 -2.25
CA SER A 233 -1.69 -31.65 -2.18
C SER A 233 -1.01 -30.47 -2.89
N SER A 234 -0.55 -29.48 -2.11
CA SER A 234 -0.06 -28.22 -2.65
C SER A 234 1.33 -28.45 -3.26
N LEU A 235 1.34 -28.76 -4.57
CA LEU A 235 2.56 -28.82 -5.39
C LEU A 235 3.30 -27.46 -5.47
N CYS A 236 2.69 -26.37 -4.98
CA CYS A 236 3.30 -25.04 -4.94
C CYS A 236 3.03 -24.37 -3.58
N SER A 237 4.08 -23.97 -2.89
CA SER A 237 4.04 -23.12 -1.70
C SER A 237 4.34 -21.67 -2.07
N TYR A 238 3.64 -20.74 -1.43
CA TYR A 238 3.97 -19.31 -1.51
C TYR A 238 5.12 -19.02 -0.55
N ASP A 239 6.19 -18.38 -1.04
CA ASP A 239 7.39 -18.09 -0.27
C ASP A 239 7.26 -16.84 0.62
N GLY A 240 6.12 -16.16 0.58
CA GLY A 240 5.90 -14.94 1.36
C GLY A 240 6.49 -13.69 0.71
N TYR A 241 6.92 -13.76 -0.56
CA TYR A 241 7.52 -12.64 -1.26
C TYR A 241 6.67 -11.36 -1.15
N THR A 242 7.31 -10.27 -0.79
CA THR A 242 6.69 -8.95 -0.78
C THR A 242 7.72 -7.88 -1.11
N ALA A 243 7.23 -6.75 -1.61
CA ALA A 243 8.06 -5.62 -1.98
C ALA A 243 7.48 -4.31 -1.45
N CYS A 244 8.36 -3.46 -0.94
CA CYS A 244 8.06 -2.10 -0.55
C CYS A 244 9.01 -1.15 -1.28
N PRO A 245 8.58 -0.53 -2.40
CA PRO A 245 9.33 0.53 -3.03
C PRO A 245 9.25 1.79 -2.15
N LEU A 246 10.27 2.00 -1.34
CA LEU A 246 10.43 3.11 -0.41
C LEU A 246 10.95 4.31 -1.19
N VAL A 247 10.03 5.15 -1.66
CA VAL A 247 10.38 6.44 -2.25
C VAL A 247 10.96 7.33 -1.17
N THR A 248 12.20 7.74 -1.36
CA THR A 248 12.95 8.56 -0.40
C THR A 248 13.15 9.99 -0.92
N SER A 249 12.84 10.29 -2.18
CA SER A 249 12.83 11.65 -2.72
C SER A 249 12.05 11.69 -4.05
N TYR A 250 11.92 12.86 -4.67
CA TYR A 250 11.33 13.00 -6.01
C TYR A 250 12.19 12.38 -7.14
N SER A 251 13.32 11.76 -6.81
CA SER A 251 14.23 11.13 -7.77
C SER A 251 14.96 9.90 -7.24
N ARG A 252 14.69 9.47 -6.01
CA ARG A 252 15.39 8.36 -5.36
C ARG A 252 14.42 7.48 -4.60
N GLY A 253 14.78 6.21 -4.51
CA GLY A 253 14.12 5.27 -3.64
C GLY A 253 15.02 4.10 -3.28
N ILE A 254 14.52 3.30 -2.35
CA ILE A 254 15.05 2.03 -1.89
C ILE A 254 14.03 0.96 -2.27
N MET A 255 14.46 -0.14 -2.88
CA MET A 255 13.56 -1.24 -3.23
C MET A 255 13.71 -2.36 -2.20
N ALA A 256 12.88 -2.34 -1.18
CA ALA A 256 12.88 -3.39 -0.16
C ALA A 256 12.09 -4.60 -0.67
N GLU A 257 12.76 -5.73 -0.91
CA GLU A 257 12.13 -7.00 -1.23
C GLU A 257 12.50 -8.06 -0.20
N PHE A 258 11.55 -8.87 0.25
CA PHE A 258 11.75 -9.85 1.31
C PHE A 258 10.69 -10.95 1.33
N ASP A 259 10.90 -11.98 2.15
CA ASP A 259 10.05 -13.17 2.30
C ASP A 259 9.46 -13.31 3.73
N TYR A 260 8.83 -14.45 4.02
CA TYR A 260 8.27 -14.73 5.35
C TYR A 260 9.30 -14.71 6.50
N SER A 261 10.57 -15.00 6.20
CA SER A 261 11.66 -14.97 7.19
C SER A 261 12.20 -13.56 7.42
N CYS A 262 11.57 -12.54 6.82
CA CYS A 262 12.02 -11.15 6.84
C CYS A 262 13.47 -11.01 6.34
N GLN A 263 13.87 -11.88 5.40
CA GLN A 263 15.19 -11.82 4.77
C GLN A 263 15.11 -11.13 3.41
N PRO A 264 16.13 -10.34 3.01
CA PRO A 264 16.17 -9.72 1.69
C PRO A 264 16.03 -10.74 0.55
N LEU A 265 15.15 -10.46 -0.41
CA LEU A 265 14.89 -11.28 -1.58
C LEU A 265 14.84 -10.42 -2.86
N GLU A 266 15.95 -9.73 -3.12
CA GLU A 266 16.11 -8.69 -4.15
C GLU A 266 16.03 -9.26 -5.57
N THR A 267 15.39 -8.52 -6.47
CA THR A 267 15.20 -8.91 -7.87
C THR A 267 16.34 -8.45 -8.75
N LEU A 268 16.84 -7.23 -8.56
CA LEU A 268 17.95 -6.70 -9.34
C LEU A 268 19.30 -7.17 -8.77
N PRO A 269 20.31 -7.42 -9.61
CA PRO A 269 21.65 -7.85 -9.19
C PRO A 269 22.48 -6.64 -8.72
N LEU A 270 21.91 -5.85 -7.82
CA LEU A 270 22.53 -4.67 -7.21
C LEU A 270 22.00 -4.50 -5.80
N ASP A 271 22.75 -3.78 -4.97
CA ASP A 271 22.31 -3.48 -3.61
C ASP A 271 21.11 -2.52 -3.62
N GLN A 272 19.91 -3.07 -3.37
CA GLN A 272 18.65 -2.32 -3.42
C GLN A 272 18.37 -1.53 -2.15
N SER A 273 19.16 -1.69 -1.09
CA SER A 273 19.05 -0.88 0.13
C SER A 273 19.59 0.54 -0.05
N LYS A 274 20.34 0.80 -1.12
CA LYS A 274 20.87 2.12 -1.46
C LYS A 274 19.83 2.98 -2.19
N GLU A 275 19.86 4.28 -1.92
CA GLU A 275 19.04 5.27 -2.62
C GLU A 275 19.44 5.41 -4.09
N ARG A 276 18.59 4.93 -5.00
CA ARG A 276 18.87 4.96 -6.45
C ARG A 276 17.69 5.49 -7.24
N TYR A 277 18.02 6.15 -8.35
CA TYR A 277 17.02 6.61 -9.31
C TYR A 277 16.25 5.45 -9.92
N ILE A 278 16.90 4.30 -10.18
CA ILE A 278 16.22 3.14 -10.78
C ILE A 278 15.04 2.65 -9.93
N HIS A 279 15.15 2.66 -8.60
CA HIS A 279 14.04 2.25 -7.72
C HIS A 279 12.88 3.26 -7.76
N TYR A 280 13.19 4.56 -7.81
CA TYR A 280 12.18 5.59 -8.03
C TYR A 280 11.49 5.41 -9.38
N PHE A 281 12.26 5.26 -10.46
CA PHE A 281 11.76 5.04 -11.81
C PHE A 281 10.86 3.81 -11.88
N MET A 282 11.28 2.68 -11.29
CA MET A 282 10.47 1.47 -11.21
C MET A 282 9.12 1.77 -10.55
N LYS A 283 9.12 2.41 -9.38
CA LYS A 283 7.88 2.70 -8.63
C LYS A 283 6.98 3.72 -9.34
N ALA A 284 7.58 4.80 -9.82
CA ALA A 284 6.85 5.98 -10.26
C ALA A 284 6.39 5.82 -11.71
N VAL A 285 7.22 5.22 -12.56
CA VAL A 285 7.00 5.19 -14.01
C VAL A 285 6.65 3.79 -14.51
N LEU A 286 7.38 2.75 -14.08
CA LEU A 286 7.22 1.40 -14.62
C LEU A 286 6.04 0.62 -13.99
N MET A 287 5.87 0.70 -12.68
CA MET A 287 4.86 -0.09 -11.95
C MET A 287 3.40 0.31 -12.25
N PRO A 288 3.03 1.58 -12.49
CA PRO A 288 1.66 1.93 -12.88
C PRO A 288 1.17 1.25 -14.17
N PRO A 289 1.85 1.32 -15.33
CA PRO A 289 1.43 0.58 -16.52
C PRO A 289 1.52 -0.94 -16.33
N LEU A 290 2.56 -1.45 -15.63
CA LEU A 290 2.63 -2.88 -15.29
C LEU A 290 1.39 -3.33 -14.49
N TYR A 291 0.90 -2.48 -13.58
CA TYR A 291 -0.31 -2.78 -12.81
C TYR A 291 -1.53 -2.86 -13.73
N TRP A 292 -1.75 -1.83 -14.54
CA TRP A 292 -2.96 -1.70 -15.35
C TRP A 292 -3.02 -2.64 -16.54
N ASP A 293 -1.89 -2.89 -17.21
CA ASP A 293 -1.89 -3.59 -18.48
C ASP A 293 -1.53 -5.08 -18.30
N TRP A 294 -0.94 -5.46 -17.16
CA TRP A 294 -0.52 -6.84 -16.89
C TRP A 294 -1.12 -7.40 -15.61
N PHE A 295 -0.97 -6.72 -14.48
CA PHE A 295 -1.36 -7.27 -13.18
C PHE A 295 -2.86 -7.50 -13.05
N VAL A 296 -3.68 -6.50 -13.38
CA VAL A 296 -5.15 -6.65 -13.31
C VAL A 296 -5.70 -7.64 -14.33
N HIS A 297 -4.93 -7.98 -15.36
CA HIS A 297 -5.30 -9.00 -16.35
C HIS A 297 -4.73 -10.40 -16.04
N GLY A 298 -3.98 -10.55 -14.94
CA GLY A 298 -3.43 -11.84 -14.52
C GLY A 298 -2.13 -12.26 -15.22
N TYR A 299 -1.49 -11.36 -15.99
CA TYR A 299 -0.23 -11.63 -16.68
C TYR A 299 1.01 -11.38 -15.81
N TRP A 300 0.84 -10.91 -14.58
CA TRP A 300 1.95 -10.67 -13.64
C TRP A 300 1.72 -11.38 -12.29
N SER A 301 2.63 -12.27 -11.92
CA SER A 301 2.61 -13.03 -10.66
C SER A 301 3.77 -12.69 -9.72
N GLY A 302 4.45 -11.56 -9.97
CA GLY A 302 5.65 -11.16 -9.24
C GLY A 302 6.95 -11.47 -9.99
N PRO A 303 8.09 -10.94 -9.51
CA PRO A 303 9.34 -10.92 -10.26
C PRO A 303 10.20 -12.17 -10.10
N LYS A 304 9.68 -13.29 -9.57
CA LYS A 304 10.49 -14.50 -9.29
C LYS A 304 11.25 -15.02 -10.51
N VAL A 305 10.59 -15.04 -11.68
CA VAL A 305 11.22 -15.46 -12.94
C VAL A 305 12.29 -14.45 -13.36
N LEU A 306 11.98 -13.15 -13.29
CA LEU A 306 12.92 -12.08 -13.59
C LEU A 306 14.16 -12.13 -12.69
N ARG A 307 13.97 -12.30 -11.38
CA ARG A 307 15.05 -12.46 -10.41
C ARG A 307 15.97 -13.60 -10.79
N LYS A 308 15.42 -14.77 -11.10
CA LYS A 308 16.22 -15.92 -11.56
C LYS A 308 17.06 -15.54 -12.77
N ILE A 309 16.44 -14.96 -13.80
CA ILE A 309 17.12 -14.57 -15.05
C ILE A 309 18.23 -13.56 -14.78
N LEU A 310 17.98 -12.51 -14.01
CA LEU A 310 18.95 -11.45 -13.75
C LEU A 310 20.13 -11.91 -12.88
N HIS A 311 19.96 -12.99 -12.13
CA HIS A 311 21.03 -13.60 -11.34
C HIS A 311 21.72 -14.77 -12.08
N LEU A 312 21.25 -15.17 -13.27
CA LEU A 312 21.98 -16.11 -14.13
C LEU A 312 23.32 -15.46 -14.52
N GLY A 313 24.42 -16.07 -14.10
CA GLY A 313 25.78 -15.56 -14.33
C GLY A 313 26.39 -14.76 -13.18
N PHE A 314 25.62 -14.49 -12.11
CA PHE A 314 26.13 -13.92 -10.85
C PHE A 314 26.36 -14.98 -9.76
N SER A 315 26.30 -16.26 -10.11
CA SER A 315 26.75 -17.35 -9.25
C SER A 315 28.25 -17.20 -9.02
N LYS A 316 28.63 -16.80 -7.79
CA LYS A 316 29.87 -17.28 -7.20
C LYS A 316 29.69 -18.74 -6.79
#